data_AF-A0A2K3M389-F1
#
_entry.id   AF-A0A2K3M389-F1
#
_cell.length_a   1.000
_cell.length_b   1.000
_cell.length_c   1.000
_cell.angle_alpha   90.00
_cell.angle_beta   90.00
_cell.angle_gamma   90.00
#
_symmetry.space_group_name_H-M   'P 1'
#
loop_
_entity.id
_entity.type
_entity.pdbx_description
1 polymer ?
#
loop_
_entity_poly.entity_id
_entity_poly.type
_entity_poly.pdbx_seq_one_letter_code
_entity_poly.pdbx_strand_id
1 'polypeptide(L)'
;MWKLKVAEGGSPWLRTLNNHVGRQIWEFDPNSGSPQDLQEIESARQNFYDNRFNHKHSDDLLMRIQYAKENPMKQQVLPKVKVNDVEDVTEETVTTTLRRAVNFYSTLQSHDGHWPGDYGGPMFLMPGLVIALSVTGALNAVLTDEHRKEMRRYLFNHQNKDGGWGLHIEGPSTMFGSVLCYVTLRLLGEGPNDGEGEMEKGRDWILEHGGATYITSWGKMWLSVLGVFEWSGNNPLPPEIWLLPYMLPFHP
;
A
#
# COMPACT_ATOMS: atom_id res chain seq x y z
N MET A 1 2.09 -1.13 19.19
CA MET A 1 2.91 -0.60 18.09
C MET A 1 3.02 -1.60 16.95
N TRP A 2 3.12 -1.15 15.70
CA TRP A 2 3.42 -2.00 14.55
C TRP A 2 4.91 -2.35 14.51
N LYS A 3 5.23 -3.64 14.37
CA LYS A 3 6.60 -4.16 14.25
C LYS A 3 6.79 -4.86 12.91
N LEU A 4 7.92 -4.59 12.25
CA LEU A 4 8.31 -5.33 11.06
C LEU A 4 8.99 -6.64 11.48
N LYS A 5 8.41 -7.77 11.09
CA LYS A 5 9.02 -9.10 11.25
C LYS A 5 9.64 -9.54 9.93
N VAL A 6 10.88 -10.01 10.00
CA VAL A 6 11.65 -10.48 8.84
C VAL A 6 12.08 -11.91 9.05
N ALA A 7 12.01 -12.74 8.00
CA ALA A 7 12.39 -14.14 8.02
C ALA A 7 11.68 -15.00 9.08
N GLU A 8 10.61 -14.47 9.68
CA GLU A 8 9.82 -15.11 10.72
C GLU A 8 8.45 -15.54 10.19
N GLY A 9 7.85 -16.50 10.90
CA GLY A 9 6.50 -16.99 10.66
C GLY A 9 6.48 -18.44 10.21
N GLY A 10 5.35 -18.82 9.60
CA GLY A 10 5.07 -20.19 9.22
C GLY A 10 3.73 -20.65 9.77
N SER A 11 3.00 -21.37 8.94
CA SER A 11 1.77 -22.06 9.34
C SER A 11 1.65 -23.33 8.49
N PRO A 12 0.75 -24.27 8.83
CA PRO A 12 0.50 -25.42 7.97
C PRO A 12 0.22 -25.04 6.50
N TRP A 13 -0.30 -23.82 6.28
CA TRP A 13 -0.70 -23.23 5.01
C TRP A 13 0.33 -22.25 4.41
N LEU A 14 1.40 -21.92 5.13
CA LEU A 14 2.46 -21.02 4.66
C LEU A 14 3.81 -21.75 4.73
N ARG A 15 4.17 -22.41 3.61
CA ARG A 15 5.43 -23.16 3.46
C ARG A 15 6.32 -22.47 2.42
N THR A 16 7.62 -22.45 2.66
CA THR A 16 8.61 -21.88 1.76
C THR A 16 9.75 -22.85 1.53
N LEU A 17 10.44 -22.75 0.39
CA LEU A 17 11.62 -23.56 0.08
C LEU A 17 12.92 -22.97 0.65
N ASN A 18 12.87 -21.74 1.16
CA ASN A 18 14.02 -20.97 1.63
C ASN A 18 13.88 -20.53 3.10
N ASN A 19 13.07 -21.23 3.90
CA ASN A 19 12.84 -20.93 5.31
C ASN A 19 12.46 -19.45 5.57
N HIS A 20 11.62 -18.88 4.71
CA HIS A 20 11.08 -17.52 4.81
C HIS A 20 12.10 -16.38 4.62
N VAL A 21 13.35 -16.66 4.24
CA VAL A 21 14.35 -15.62 3.93
C VAL A 21 13.80 -14.66 2.85
N GLY A 22 13.97 -13.35 3.06
CA GLY A 22 13.47 -12.27 2.22
C GLY A 22 11.99 -11.93 2.43
N ARG A 23 11.30 -12.60 3.36
CA ARG A 23 9.91 -12.29 3.69
C ARG A 23 9.86 -11.23 4.79
N GLN A 24 8.99 -10.24 4.60
CA GLN A 24 8.66 -9.22 5.59
C GLN A 24 7.14 -9.19 5.86
N ILE A 25 6.73 -9.06 7.12
CA ILE A 25 5.33 -8.86 7.51
C ILE A 25 5.23 -7.82 8.62
N TRP A 26 4.17 -7.03 8.62
CA TRP A 26 3.84 -6.12 9.71
C TRP A 26 2.93 -6.84 10.72
N GLU A 27 3.30 -6.80 11.99
CA GLU A 27 2.48 -7.33 13.09
C GLU A 27 2.22 -6.23 14.12
N PHE A 28 0.99 -6.14 14.60
CA PHE A 28 0.66 -5.21 15.67
C PHE A 28 0.78 -5.88 17.04
N ASP A 29 1.57 -5.29 17.92
CA ASP A 29 1.67 -5.69 19.33
C ASP A 29 1.15 -4.57 20.24
N PRO A 30 0.02 -4.74 20.95
CA PRO A 30 -0.55 -3.71 21.81
C PRO A 30 0.33 -3.34 23.02
N ASN A 31 1.25 -4.23 23.42
CA ASN A 31 2.13 -4.02 24.57
C ASN A 31 3.53 -3.53 24.18
N SER A 32 3.78 -3.36 22.88
CA SER A 32 5.06 -2.88 22.35
C SER A 32 5.08 -1.38 22.12
N GLY A 33 6.27 -0.79 22.32
CA GLY A 33 6.58 0.63 22.15
C GLY A 33 6.58 1.39 23.48
N SER A 34 7.65 2.15 23.72
CA SER A 34 7.67 3.15 24.79
C SER A 34 6.73 4.33 24.45
N PRO A 35 6.31 5.16 25.43
CA PRO A 35 5.54 6.36 25.15
C PRO A 35 6.19 7.27 24.11
N GLN A 36 7.53 7.36 24.11
CA GLN A 36 8.30 8.11 23.13
C GLN A 36 8.19 7.50 21.73
N ASP A 37 8.28 6.17 21.61
CA ASP A 37 8.15 5.47 20.31
C ASP A 37 6.76 5.68 19.70
N LEU A 38 5.71 5.60 20.53
CA LEU A 38 4.34 5.83 20.09
C LEU A 38 4.14 7.28 19.65
N GLN A 39 4.69 8.25 20.38
CA GLN A 39 4.63 9.65 20.01
C GLN A 39 5.36 9.94 18.69
N GLU A 40 6.52 9.31 18.47
CA GLU A 40 7.27 9.41 17.21
C GLU A 40 6.45 8.89 16.02
N ILE A 41 5.76 7.75 16.19
CA ILE A 41 4.89 7.17 15.16
C ILE A 41 3.67 8.06 14.88
N GLU A 42 3.00 8.59 15.91
CA GLU A 42 1.87 9.50 15.70
C GLU A 42 2.32 10.81 15.02
N SER A 43 3.50 11.32 15.37
CA SER A 43 4.09 12.49 14.71
C SER A 43 4.37 12.20 13.23
N ALA A 44 4.91 11.02 12.91
CA ALA A 44 5.12 10.58 11.53
C ALA A 44 3.80 10.47 10.74
N ARG A 45 2.74 9.92 11.36
CA ARG A 45 1.40 9.81 10.76
C ARG A 45 0.78 11.17 10.48
N GLN A 46 0.82 12.08 11.46
CA GLN A 46 0.29 13.42 11.31
C GLN A 46 1.03 14.19 10.22
N ASN A 47 2.37 14.13 10.22
CA ASN A 47 3.18 14.76 9.19
C ASN A 47 2.86 14.24 7.79
N PHE A 48 2.66 12.93 7.62
CA PHE A 48 2.22 12.38 6.34
C PHE A 48 0.83 12.90 5.95
N TYR A 49 -0.14 12.89 6.88
CA TYR A 49 -1.49 13.40 6.62
C TYR A 49 -1.48 14.87 6.17
N ASP A 50 -0.73 15.73 6.85
CA ASP A 50 -0.63 17.16 6.54
C ASP A 50 0.00 17.40 5.15
N ASN A 51 0.89 16.51 4.71
CA ASN A 51 1.65 16.62 3.47
C ASN A 51 1.17 15.69 2.34
N ARG A 52 0.10 14.91 2.54
CA ARG A 52 -0.38 13.85 1.64
C ARG A 52 -0.75 14.28 0.22
N PHE A 53 -0.87 15.59 -0.01
CA PHE A 53 -1.13 16.13 -1.36
C PHE A 53 0.15 16.51 -2.10
N ASN A 54 1.27 16.66 -1.39
CA ASN A 54 2.59 16.98 -1.95
C ASN A 54 3.49 15.73 -2.02
N HIS A 55 3.33 14.83 -1.05
CA HIS A 55 4.09 13.58 -0.94
C HIS A 55 3.11 12.41 -0.84
N LYS A 56 3.10 11.56 -1.87
CA LYS A 56 2.18 10.42 -1.98
C LYS A 56 2.74 9.13 -1.38
N HIS A 57 4.05 9.01 -1.26
CA HIS A 57 4.71 7.81 -0.74
C HIS A 57 4.95 7.93 0.77
N SER A 58 4.85 6.82 1.48
CA SER A 58 5.02 6.74 2.94
C SER A 58 6.48 6.89 3.42
N ASP A 59 7.43 6.86 2.47
CA ASP A 59 8.87 6.89 2.69
C ASP A 59 9.41 5.83 3.66
N ASP A 60 8.67 4.73 3.86
CA ASP A 60 9.06 3.64 4.74
C ASP A 60 9.35 4.08 6.19
N LEU A 61 8.77 5.20 6.62
CA LEU A 61 9.25 5.91 7.82
C LEU A 61 9.12 5.07 9.10
N LEU A 62 8.04 4.30 9.24
CA LEU A 62 7.84 3.40 10.39
C LEU A 62 8.89 2.29 10.46
N MET A 63 9.32 1.76 9.31
CA MET A 63 10.42 0.79 9.25
C MET A 63 11.74 1.47 9.60
N ARG A 64 12.01 2.64 9.03
CA ARG A 64 13.26 3.37 9.25
C ARG A 64 13.45 3.76 10.73
N ILE A 65 12.37 4.12 11.43
CA ILE A 65 12.39 4.37 12.88
C ILE A 65 12.83 3.13 13.66
N GLN A 66 12.38 1.93 13.27
CA GLN A 66 12.79 0.67 13.91
C GLN A 66 14.24 0.35 13.58
N TYR A 67 14.63 0.44 12.31
CA TYR A 67 15.98 0.09 11.87
C TYR A 67 17.04 1.09 12.36
N ALA A 68 16.68 2.34 12.61
CA ALA A 68 17.57 3.30 13.26
C ALA A 68 18.00 2.83 14.66
N LYS A 69 17.16 2.05 15.36
CA LYS A 69 17.44 1.47 16.69
C LYS A 69 18.20 0.16 16.58
N GLU A 70 17.85 -0.69 15.62
CA GLU A 70 18.43 -2.03 15.44
C GLU A 70 19.82 -1.98 14.74
N ASN A 71 19.98 -1.10 13.77
CA ASN A 71 21.16 -0.94 12.92
C ASN A 71 21.73 0.49 13.02
N PRO A 72 22.19 0.95 14.20
CA PRO A 72 22.70 2.31 14.33
C PRO A 72 23.90 2.54 13.41
N MET A 73 23.93 3.71 12.75
CA MET A 73 25.04 4.07 11.87
C MET A 73 26.35 4.13 12.68
N LYS A 74 27.22 3.13 12.47
CA LYS A 74 28.49 3.00 13.22
C LYS A 74 29.57 3.97 12.76
N GLN A 75 29.42 4.54 11.57
CA GLN A 75 30.40 5.45 10.96
C GLN A 75 29.93 6.90 11.08
N GLN A 76 30.88 7.84 11.16
CA GLN A 76 30.58 9.27 11.21
C GLN A 76 29.80 9.69 9.95
N VAL A 77 28.70 10.43 10.14
CA VAL A 77 27.90 10.96 9.03
C VAL A 77 28.80 11.90 8.23
N LEU A 78 29.15 11.48 7.01
CA LEU A 78 29.91 12.32 6.08
C LEU A 78 29.10 13.60 5.76
N PRO A 79 29.75 14.77 5.63
CA PRO A 79 29.07 16.02 5.38
C PRO A 79 28.27 15.95 4.07
N LYS A 80 27.09 16.59 4.05
CA LYS A 80 26.33 16.76 2.81
C LYS A 80 27.10 17.73 1.92
N VAL A 81 27.61 17.24 0.81
CA VAL A 81 28.16 18.09 -0.25
C VAL A 81 26.98 18.63 -1.08
N LYS A 82 26.90 19.95 -1.24
CA LYS A 82 25.98 20.59 -2.18
C LYS A 82 26.78 20.99 -3.40
N VAL A 83 26.35 20.54 -4.56
CA VAL A 83 26.92 20.91 -5.85
C VAL A 83 25.90 21.83 -6.52
N ASN A 84 26.31 23.02 -6.94
CA ASN A 84 25.42 23.97 -7.60
C ASN A 84 25.48 23.79 -9.12
N ASP A 85 26.69 23.63 -9.67
CA ASP A 85 26.94 23.47 -11.09
C ASP A 85 27.72 22.18 -11.40
N VAL A 86 27.52 21.61 -12.60
CA VAL A 86 28.15 20.34 -13.01
C VAL A 86 29.68 20.45 -13.03
N GLU A 87 30.21 21.65 -13.27
CA GLU A 87 31.64 21.95 -13.29
C GLU A 87 32.31 21.82 -11.91
N ASP A 88 31.52 21.92 -10.83
CA ASP A 88 31.99 21.76 -9.44
C ASP A 88 32.07 20.29 -9.00
N VAL A 89 31.67 19.34 -9.86
CA VAL A 89 31.69 17.90 -9.54
C VAL A 89 33.13 17.38 -9.60
N THR A 90 33.71 17.19 -8.43
CA THR A 90 35.03 16.56 -8.25
C THR A 90 34.92 15.08 -7.89
N GLU A 91 35.99 14.31 -8.13
CA GLU A 91 36.08 12.90 -7.71
C GLU A 91 35.84 12.75 -6.20
N GLU A 92 36.37 13.67 -5.39
CA GLU A 92 36.16 13.72 -3.95
C GLU A 92 34.68 13.93 -3.58
N THR A 93 33.99 14.82 -4.31
CA THR A 93 32.56 15.08 -4.12
C THR A 93 31.71 13.84 -4.42
N VAL A 94 32.00 13.18 -5.54
CA VAL A 94 31.33 11.93 -5.94
C VAL A 94 31.60 10.83 -4.91
N THR A 95 32.87 10.64 -4.53
CA THR A 95 33.28 9.60 -3.57
C THR A 95 32.64 9.83 -2.20
N THR A 96 32.61 11.07 -1.71
CA THR A 96 32.00 11.42 -0.43
C THR A 96 30.49 11.18 -0.47
N THR A 97 29.82 11.57 -1.56
CA THR A 97 28.38 11.38 -1.74
C THR A 97 28.03 9.90 -1.83
N LEU A 98 28.79 9.11 -2.59
CA LEU A 98 28.60 7.67 -2.73
C LEU A 98 28.81 6.95 -1.39
N ARG A 99 29.90 7.23 -0.67
CA ARG A 99 30.14 6.65 0.65
C ARG A 99 29.02 6.98 1.62
N ARG A 100 28.53 8.22 1.61
CA ARG A 100 27.40 8.64 2.44
C ARG A 100 26.11 7.87 2.12
N ALA A 101 25.82 7.69 0.83
CA ALA A 101 24.67 6.92 0.36
C ALA A 101 24.76 5.44 0.74
N VAL A 102 25.92 4.80 0.50
CA VAL A 102 26.17 3.40 0.87
C VAL A 102 26.09 3.21 2.38
N ASN A 103 26.68 4.10 3.16
CA ASN A 103 26.62 4.04 4.62
C ASN A 103 25.17 4.12 5.12
N PHE A 104 24.37 5.04 4.58
CA PHE A 104 22.96 5.13 4.90
C PHE A 104 22.19 3.87 4.46
N TYR A 105 22.35 3.45 3.21
CA TYR A 105 21.57 2.32 2.69
C TYR A 105 21.93 0.99 3.37
N SER A 106 23.17 0.86 3.88
CA SER A 106 23.59 -0.30 4.67
C SER A 106 22.86 -0.43 6.01
N THR A 107 22.38 0.69 6.60
CA THR A 107 21.57 0.62 7.84
C THR A 107 20.15 0.13 7.57
N LEU A 108 19.73 0.06 6.31
CA LEU A 108 18.41 -0.42 5.91
C LEU A 108 18.37 -1.93 5.61
N GLN A 109 19.52 -2.62 5.64
CA GLN A 109 19.58 -4.05 5.41
C GLN A 109 18.99 -4.81 6.61
N SER A 110 18.13 -5.79 6.34
CA SER A 110 17.61 -6.67 7.38
C SER A 110 18.60 -7.77 7.77
N HIS A 111 18.34 -8.42 8.89
CA HIS A 111 19.24 -9.40 9.49
C HIS A 111 19.43 -10.69 8.67
N ASP A 112 18.50 -11.02 7.77
CA ASP A 112 18.60 -12.13 6.82
C ASP A 112 19.26 -11.72 5.48
N GLY A 113 19.70 -10.46 5.37
CA GLY A 113 20.47 -9.92 4.25
C GLY A 113 19.67 -9.21 3.17
N HIS A 114 18.33 -9.23 3.20
CA HIS A 114 17.51 -8.51 2.21
C HIS A 114 17.28 -7.03 2.58
N TRP A 115 16.80 -6.23 1.62
CA TRP A 115 16.37 -4.85 1.86
C TRP A 115 14.84 -4.77 1.82
N PRO A 116 14.19 -4.62 2.98
CA PRO A 116 12.76 -4.37 3.01
C PRO A 116 12.41 -2.99 2.47
N GLY A 117 11.21 -2.86 1.92
CA GLY A 117 10.66 -1.60 1.42
C GLY A 117 9.19 -1.68 1.04
N ASP A 118 8.54 -0.52 1.05
CA ASP A 118 7.20 -0.32 0.53
C ASP A 118 7.20 -0.52 -0.98
N TYR A 119 6.31 -1.40 -1.45
CA TYR A 119 6.10 -1.70 -2.86
C TYR A 119 4.63 -1.48 -3.26
N GLY A 120 4.03 -0.46 -2.65
CA GLY A 120 2.68 0.00 -2.95
C GLY A 120 2.61 0.80 -4.26
N GLY A 121 1.47 1.46 -4.44
CA GLY A 121 1.21 2.32 -5.60
C GLY A 121 -0.16 2.04 -6.22
N PRO A 122 -0.45 0.83 -6.69
CA PRO A 122 -1.74 0.49 -7.28
C PRO A 122 -2.89 0.52 -6.26
N MET A 123 -3.98 1.24 -6.58
CA MET A 123 -5.13 1.42 -5.69
C MET A 123 -6.25 0.38 -5.88
N PHE A 124 -6.00 -0.67 -6.66
CA PHE A 124 -6.98 -1.72 -6.99
C PHE A 124 -6.63 -3.12 -6.46
N LEU A 125 -5.51 -3.26 -5.74
CA LEU A 125 -5.11 -4.54 -5.13
C LEU A 125 -5.84 -4.81 -3.82
N MET A 126 -5.84 -3.84 -2.90
CA MET A 126 -6.55 -3.93 -1.61
C MET A 126 -8.06 -4.16 -1.79
N PRO A 127 -8.76 -3.48 -2.72
CA PRO A 127 -10.17 -3.75 -2.97
C PRO A 127 -10.48 -5.21 -3.32
N GLY A 128 -9.69 -5.85 -4.19
CA GLY A 128 -9.89 -7.26 -4.53
C GLY A 128 -9.73 -8.18 -3.33
N LEU A 129 -8.71 -7.94 -2.48
CA LEU A 129 -8.51 -8.67 -1.23
C LEU A 129 -9.71 -8.52 -0.29
N VAL A 130 -10.14 -7.27 -0.03
CA VAL A 130 -11.23 -7.00 0.92
C VAL A 130 -12.55 -7.58 0.41
N ILE A 131 -12.87 -7.43 -0.87
CA ILE A 131 -14.08 -8.03 -1.46
C ILE A 131 -14.05 -9.56 -1.33
N ALA A 132 -12.93 -10.20 -1.68
CA ALA A 132 -12.80 -11.65 -1.57
C ALA A 132 -13.01 -12.12 -0.11
N LEU A 133 -12.34 -11.48 0.84
CA LEU A 133 -12.47 -11.82 2.26
C LEU A 133 -13.88 -11.57 2.82
N SER A 134 -14.57 -10.53 2.34
CA SER A 134 -15.96 -10.25 2.71
C SER A 134 -16.89 -11.34 2.20
N VAL A 135 -16.79 -11.73 0.92
CA VAL A 135 -17.66 -12.75 0.31
C VAL A 135 -17.39 -14.13 0.90
N THR A 136 -16.14 -14.46 1.26
CA THR A 136 -15.81 -15.75 1.90
C THR A 136 -16.04 -15.77 3.40
N GLY A 137 -16.49 -14.66 4.01
CA GLY A 137 -16.68 -14.55 5.47
C GLY A 137 -15.38 -14.61 6.28
N ALA A 138 -14.23 -14.40 5.64
CA ALA A 138 -12.90 -14.53 6.25
C ALA A 138 -12.29 -13.20 6.71
N LEU A 139 -12.99 -12.07 6.51
CA LEU A 139 -12.49 -10.72 6.81
C LEU A 139 -11.93 -10.60 8.23
N ASN A 140 -12.71 -10.97 9.25
CA ASN A 140 -12.29 -10.87 10.65
C ASN A 140 -11.25 -11.92 11.06
N ALA A 141 -11.13 -13.01 10.31
CA ALA A 141 -10.14 -14.05 10.57
C ALA A 141 -8.75 -13.68 10.04
N VAL A 142 -8.70 -12.94 8.92
CA VAL A 142 -7.46 -12.55 8.24
C VAL A 142 -7.01 -11.15 8.63
N LEU A 143 -7.93 -10.21 8.79
CA LEU A 143 -7.63 -8.80 9.08
C LEU A 143 -8.09 -8.45 10.49
N THR A 144 -7.12 -8.21 11.38
CA THR A 144 -7.38 -7.68 12.73
C THR A 144 -7.96 -6.27 12.67
N ASP A 145 -8.52 -5.79 13.77
CA ASP A 145 -9.01 -4.40 13.89
C ASP A 145 -7.95 -3.37 13.50
N GLU A 146 -6.69 -3.61 13.90
CA GLU A 146 -5.58 -2.72 13.59
C GLU A 146 -5.25 -2.72 12.10
N HIS A 147 -5.24 -3.88 11.43
CA HIS A 147 -5.09 -3.92 9.97
C HIS A 147 -6.17 -3.09 9.27
N ARG A 148 -7.43 -3.25 9.71
CA ARG A 148 -8.57 -2.50 9.13
C ARG A 148 -8.44 -1.00 9.38
N LYS A 149 -8.00 -0.57 10.56
CA LYS A 149 -7.71 0.84 10.85
C LYS A 149 -6.63 1.40 9.93
N GLU A 150 -5.53 0.69 9.72
CA GLU A 150 -4.46 1.14 8.82
C GLU A 150 -4.88 1.15 7.35
N MET A 151 -5.66 0.15 6.91
CA MET A 151 -6.20 0.13 5.55
C MET A 151 -7.13 1.32 5.28
N ARG A 152 -8.01 1.66 6.23
CA ARG A 152 -8.85 2.86 6.11
C ARG A 152 -8.02 4.13 6.09
N ARG A 153 -7.05 4.27 7.00
CA ARG A 153 -6.11 5.40 7.02
C ARG A 153 -5.37 5.54 5.69
N TYR A 154 -4.89 4.43 5.12
CA TYR A 154 -4.25 4.41 3.81
C TYR A 154 -5.18 4.95 2.72
N LEU A 155 -6.42 4.47 2.65
CA LEU A 155 -7.38 4.94 1.64
C LEU A 155 -7.72 6.42 1.82
N PHE A 156 -7.98 6.88 3.04
CA PHE A 156 -8.25 8.31 3.29
C PHE A 156 -7.05 9.20 2.98
N ASN A 157 -5.83 8.76 3.27
CA ASN A 157 -4.63 9.51 2.93
C ASN A 157 -4.44 9.67 1.41
N HIS A 158 -4.96 8.74 0.61
CA HIS A 158 -4.82 8.73 -0.84
C HIS A 158 -6.08 9.20 -1.57
N GLN A 159 -7.10 9.71 -0.85
CA GLN A 159 -8.21 10.40 -1.51
C GLN A 159 -7.70 11.72 -2.09
N ASN A 160 -8.06 11.99 -3.34
CA ASN A 160 -7.72 13.24 -4.00
C ASN A 160 -8.56 14.40 -3.48
N LYS A 161 -8.12 15.63 -3.75
CA LYS A 161 -8.83 16.85 -3.30
C LYS A 161 -10.25 16.97 -3.87
N ASP A 162 -10.52 16.34 -4.99
CA ASP A 162 -11.85 16.27 -5.63
C ASP A 162 -12.77 15.22 -5.00
N GLY A 163 -12.27 14.41 -4.04
CA GLY A 163 -13.03 13.35 -3.37
C GLY A 163 -12.86 11.96 -4.01
N GLY A 164 -12.29 11.85 -5.20
CA GLY A 164 -12.09 10.56 -5.84
C GLY A 164 -10.78 9.85 -5.48
N TRP A 165 -10.56 8.69 -6.09
CA TRP A 165 -9.30 7.93 -6.02
C TRP A 165 -8.82 7.53 -7.41
N GLY A 166 -7.51 7.55 -7.60
CA GLY A 166 -6.89 7.19 -8.88
C GLY A 166 -6.67 5.71 -9.07
N LEU A 167 -6.13 5.35 -10.25
CA LEU A 167 -5.65 3.99 -10.54
C LEU A 167 -4.45 3.61 -9.65
N HIS A 168 -3.65 4.59 -9.27
CA HIS A 168 -2.52 4.51 -8.36
C HIS A 168 -2.45 5.79 -7.49
N ILE A 169 -1.63 5.80 -6.45
CA ILE A 169 -1.54 6.88 -5.43
C ILE A 169 -1.18 8.27 -5.97
N GLU A 170 -0.54 8.36 -7.14
CA GLU A 170 -0.21 9.62 -7.83
C GLU A 170 -1.19 9.97 -8.95
N GLY A 171 -2.14 9.09 -9.24
CA GLY A 171 -3.06 9.24 -10.37
C GLY A 171 -4.23 10.19 -10.06
N PRO A 172 -4.78 10.85 -11.10
CA PRO A 172 -6.03 11.59 -10.94
C PRO A 172 -7.17 10.61 -10.63
N SER A 173 -8.27 11.13 -10.09
CA SER A 173 -9.45 10.33 -9.76
C SER A 173 -10.04 9.64 -10.99
N THR A 174 -10.41 8.37 -10.83
CA THR A 174 -10.97 7.53 -11.90
C THR A 174 -12.19 6.78 -11.38
N MET A 175 -13.15 6.46 -12.24
CA MET A 175 -14.30 5.65 -11.82
C MET A 175 -13.88 4.30 -11.24
N PHE A 176 -12.83 3.69 -11.79
CA PHE A 176 -12.28 2.42 -11.30
C PHE A 176 -11.70 2.54 -9.88
N GLY A 177 -10.80 3.50 -9.66
CA GLY A 177 -10.21 3.75 -8.34
C GLY A 177 -11.25 4.17 -7.32
N SER A 178 -12.07 5.18 -7.65
CA SER A 178 -13.05 5.76 -6.72
C SER A 178 -14.08 4.76 -6.23
N VAL A 179 -14.71 4.00 -7.13
CA VAL A 179 -15.73 3.03 -6.74
C VAL A 179 -15.15 1.91 -5.89
N LEU A 180 -14.01 1.35 -6.30
CA LEU A 180 -13.38 0.26 -5.54
C LEU A 180 -12.89 0.71 -4.16
N CYS A 181 -12.29 1.90 -4.05
CA CYS A 181 -11.86 2.45 -2.76
C CYS A 181 -13.06 2.75 -1.86
N TYR A 182 -14.12 3.36 -2.39
CA TYR A 182 -15.36 3.61 -1.65
C TYR A 182 -15.99 2.33 -1.12
N VAL A 183 -16.17 1.32 -1.98
CA VAL A 183 -16.70 0.00 -1.59
C VAL A 183 -15.82 -0.66 -0.53
N THR A 184 -14.49 -0.55 -0.67
CA THR A 184 -13.54 -1.08 0.32
C THR A 184 -13.72 -0.44 1.68
N LEU A 185 -13.83 0.90 1.74
CA LEU A 185 -14.10 1.62 2.99
C LEU A 185 -15.42 1.16 3.64
N ARG A 186 -16.49 0.99 2.83
CA ARG A 186 -17.78 0.46 3.31
C ARG A 186 -17.66 -0.94 3.90
N LEU A 187 -16.91 -1.83 3.25
CA LEU A 187 -16.68 -3.20 3.73
C LEU A 187 -15.77 -3.26 4.97
N LEU A 188 -14.88 -2.27 5.15
CA LEU A 188 -14.05 -2.12 6.34
C LEU A 188 -14.80 -1.46 7.53
N GLY A 189 -16.05 -1.06 7.33
CA GLY A 189 -16.96 -0.61 8.39
C GLY A 189 -17.25 0.89 8.41
N GLU A 190 -16.70 1.68 7.49
CA GLU A 190 -17.06 3.11 7.38
C GLU A 190 -18.49 3.26 6.88
N GLY A 191 -19.31 4.04 7.57
CA GLY A 191 -20.61 4.56 7.18
C GLY A 191 -20.59 5.39 5.89
N PRO A 192 -21.75 5.62 5.25
CA PRO A 192 -21.83 6.46 4.06
C PRO A 192 -21.54 7.95 4.35
N ASN A 193 -21.55 8.36 5.62
CA ASN A 193 -21.31 9.73 6.08
C ASN A 193 -20.17 9.79 7.12
N ASP A 194 -19.30 8.76 7.16
CA ASP A 194 -18.16 8.70 8.07
C ASP A 194 -16.91 9.37 7.44
N GLY A 195 -15.77 9.26 8.12
CA GLY A 195 -14.49 9.79 7.65
C GLY A 195 -14.47 11.32 7.56
N GLU A 196 -15.12 12.05 8.47
CA GLU A 196 -15.14 13.52 8.51
C GLU A 196 -15.60 14.21 7.20
N GLY A 197 -16.41 13.49 6.40
CA GLY A 197 -16.95 13.96 5.11
C GLY A 197 -16.26 13.35 3.88
N GLU A 198 -15.20 12.58 4.07
CA GLU A 198 -14.44 11.92 3.00
C GLU A 198 -15.33 10.92 2.26
N MET A 199 -16.18 10.17 2.97
CA MET A 199 -17.11 9.22 2.37
C MET A 199 -18.17 9.92 1.50
N GLU A 200 -18.67 11.07 1.95
CA GLU A 200 -19.65 11.84 1.20
C GLU A 200 -19.04 12.38 -0.09
N LYS A 201 -17.86 13.01 -0.01
CA LYS A 201 -17.12 13.48 -1.19
C LYS A 201 -16.84 12.37 -2.19
N GLY A 202 -16.46 11.18 -1.72
CA GLY A 202 -16.22 10.02 -2.57
C GLY A 202 -17.48 9.55 -3.30
N ARG A 203 -18.60 9.46 -2.58
CA ARG A 203 -19.91 9.11 -3.15
C ARG A 203 -20.35 10.17 -4.17
N ASP A 204 -20.25 11.44 -3.82
CA ASP A 204 -20.70 12.55 -4.65
C ASP A 204 -19.87 12.63 -5.94
N TRP A 205 -18.54 12.48 -5.84
CA TRP A 205 -17.67 12.36 -7.01
C TRP A 205 -18.11 11.19 -7.91
N ILE A 206 -18.41 10.01 -7.36
CA ILE A 206 -18.87 8.86 -8.15
C ILE A 206 -20.18 9.19 -8.87
N LEU A 207 -21.16 9.78 -8.18
CA LEU A 207 -22.48 10.08 -8.74
C LEU A 207 -22.42 11.16 -9.83
N GLU A 208 -21.62 12.21 -9.61
CA GLU A 208 -21.43 13.31 -10.56
C GLU A 208 -20.73 12.85 -11.85
N HIS A 209 -19.93 11.78 -11.80
CA HIS A 209 -19.22 11.22 -12.94
C HIS A 209 -19.95 10.03 -13.62
N GLY A 210 -21.25 9.88 -13.38
CA GLY A 210 -22.11 8.89 -14.07
C GLY A 210 -22.33 7.59 -13.29
N GLY A 211 -21.70 7.43 -12.12
CA GLY A 211 -21.91 6.30 -11.23
C GLY A 211 -21.15 5.04 -11.60
N ALA A 212 -21.31 4.00 -10.77
CA ALA A 212 -20.55 2.76 -10.85
C ALA A 212 -20.77 1.95 -12.15
N THR A 213 -21.78 2.27 -12.97
CA THR A 213 -21.99 1.61 -14.26
C THR A 213 -20.91 1.97 -15.29
N TYR A 214 -20.20 3.09 -15.10
CA TYR A 214 -19.08 3.55 -15.92
C TYR A 214 -17.72 2.96 -15.50
N ILE A 215 -17.72 2.06 -14.51
CA ILE A 215 -16.50 1.39 -14.07
C ILE A 215 -15.92 0.47 -15.17
N THR A 216 -14.59 0.29 -15.17
CA THR A 216 -13.89 -0.60 -16.11
C THR A 216 -14.25 -2.07 -15.90
N SER A 217 -13.95 -2.94 -16.88
CA SER A 217 -14.32 -4.37 -16.86
C SER A 217 -13.86 -5.11 -15.59
N TRP A 218 -12.66 -4.84 -15.10
CA TRP A 218 -12.16 -5.43 -13.85
C TRP A 218 -12.96 -4.98 -12.64
N GLY A 219 -13.39 -3.71 -12.63
CA GLY A 219 -14.25 -3.19 -11.57
C GLY A 219 -15.63 -3.83 -11.61
N LYS A 220 -16.23 -3.97 -12.79
CA LYS A 220 -17.52 -4.68 -12.96
C LYS A 220 -17.43 -6.11 -12.45
N MET A 221 -16.35 -6.82 -12.77
CA MET A 221 -16.11 -8.19 -12.28
C MET A 221 -16.09 -8.23 -10.75
N TRP A 222 -15.31 -7.37 -10.09
CA TRP A 222 -15.24 -7.34 -8.63
C TRP A 222 -16.56 -6.95 -7.96
N LEU A 223 -17.30 -5.99 -8.53
CA LEU A 223 -18.63 -5.63 -8.03
C LEU A 223 -19.67 -6.75 -8.24
N SER A 224 -19.51 -7.54 -9.30
CA SER A 224 -20.36 -8.71 -9.57
C SER A 224 -20.06 -9.86 -8.61
N VAL A 225 -18.79 -10.10 -8.29
CA VAL A 225 -18.35 -11.02 -7.23
C VAL A 225 -18.94 -10.62 -5.88
N LEU A 226 -18.97 -9.32 -5.57
CA LEU A 226 -19.59 -8.79 -4.36
C LEU A 226 -21.13 -8.90 -4.36
N GLY A 227 -21.76 -9.06 -5.53
CA GLY A 227 -23.22 -9.13 -5.67
C GLY A 227 -23.92 -7.76 -5.76
N VAL A 228 -23.19 -6.69 -6.08
CA VAL A 228 -23.73 -5.32 -6.23
C VAL A 228 -23.73 -4.83 -7.68
N PHE A 229 -23.39 -5.71 -8.62
CA PHE A 229 -23.45 -5.47 -10.05
C PHE A 229 -23.90 -6.76 -10.75
N GLU A 230 -24.77 -6.63 -11.75
CA GLU A 230 -25.29 -7.79 -12.48
C GLU A 230 -24.23 -8.42 -13.39
N TRP A 231 -24.08 -9.74 -13.32
CA TRP A 231 -23.10 -10.47 -14.14
C TRP A 231 -23.30 -10.24 -15.65
N SER A 232 -24.55 -10.07 -16.09
CA SER A 232 -24.92 -9.77 -17.48
C SER A 232 -24.39 -8.43 -17.99
N GLY A 233 -23.94 -7.53 -17.12
CA GLY A 233 -23.30 -6.27 -17.49
C GLY A 233 -21.79 -6.38 -17.78
N ASN A 234 -21.20 -7.58 -17.66
CA ASN A 234 -19.82 -7.87 -18.02
C ASN A 234 -19.72 -8.43 -19.44
N ASN A 235 -18.62 -8.14 -20.14
CA ASN A 235 -18.28 -8.91 -21.33
C ASN A 235 -17.97 -10.36 -20.93
N PRO A 236 -18.41 -11.37 -21.71
CA PRO A 236 -18.14 -12.76 -21.40
C PRO A 236 -16.64 -13.06 -21.28
N LEU A 237 -16.27 -13.84 -20.27
CA LEU A 237 -14.94 -14.43 -20.10
C LEU A 237 -15.08 -15.97 -20.25
N PRO A 238 -15.21 -16.49 -21.48
CA PRO A 238 -15.56 -17.88 -21.72
C PRO A 238 -14.42 -18.82 -21.26
N PRO A 239 -14.65 -19.73 -20.29
CA PRO A 239 -13.64 -20.71 -19.89
C PRO A 239 -13.31 -21.69 -21.03
N GLU A 240 -14.19 -21.85 -22.01
CA GLU A 240 -14.01 -22.72 -23.17
C GLU A 240 -12.80 -22.35 -24.03
N ILE A 241 -12.29 -21.10 -23.92
CA ILE A 241 -11.07 -20.68 -24.64
C ILE A 241 -9.84 -21.53 -24.25
N TRP A 242 -9.83 -22.13 -23.06
CA TRP A 242 -8.78 -23.05 -22.62
C TRP A 242 -8.86 -24.44 -23.25
N LEU A 243 -9.96 -24.78 -23.94
CA LEU A 243 -10.12 -26.05 -24.65
C LEU A 243 -9.66 -25.97 -26.11
N LEU A 244 -9.21 -24.80 -26.56
CA LEU A 244 -8.74 -24.58 -27.91
C LEU A 244 -7.44 -25.37 -28.19
N PRO A 245 -7.16 -25.70 -29.45
CA PRO A 245 -5.83 -26.17 -29.83
C PRO A 245 -4.75 -25.12 -29.53
N TYR A 246 -3.62 -25.54 -28.92
CA TYR A 246 -2.45 -24.69 -28.66
C TYR A 246 -1.90 -23.95 -29.89
N MET A 247 -2.21 -24.43 -31.10
CA MET A 247 -1.77 -23.80 -32.35
C MET A 247 -2.57 -22.53 -32.71
N LEU A 248 -3.68 -22.25 -32.03
CA LEU A 248 -4.48 -21.05 -32.29
C LEU A 248 -3.84 -19.81 -31.63
N PRO A 249 -3.82 -18.65 -32.32
CA PRO A 249 -3.09 -17.46 -31.85
C PRO A 249 -3.72 -16.75 -30.64
N PHE A 250 -4.86 -17.24 -30.15
CA PHE A 250 -5.61 -16.71 -29.00
C PHE A 250 -5.83 -17.77 -27.92
N HIS A 251 -5.16 -18.92 -28.01
CA HIS A 251 -5.05 -19.82 -26.87
C HIS A 251 -4.32 -19.08 -25.72
N PRO A 252 -4.80 -19.19 -24.47
CA PRO A 252 -4.15 -18.58 -23.30
C PRO A 252 -2.68 -18.98 -23.09
#